data_AF-A0A7D9I8V6-F1
#
_entry.id   AF-A0A7D9I8V6-F1
#
_cell.length_a   1.000
_cell.length_b   1.000
_cell.length_c   1.000
_cell.angle_alpha   90.00
_cell.angle_beta   90.00
_cell.angle_gamma   90.00
#
_symmetry.space_group_name_H-M   'P 1'
#
loop_
_entity.id
_entity.type
_entity.pdbx_description
1 polymer ?
#
loop_
_entity_poly.entity_id
_entity_poly.type
_entity_poly.pdbx_seq_one_letter_code
_entity_poly.pdbx_strand_id
1 'polypeptide(L)'
;MESFVDDMGTFFIRKITNLRAKLACVDDCTYSNLGDPCVSSFEKFEPLEMEAVKHLVLESNTKSCSLDPIPTSMVKECLDELLPLSEISQYRDGATKSKE
;
A
#
# COMPACT_ATOMS: atom_id res chain seq x y z
N MET A 1 37.65 -1.38 -33.53
CA MET A 1 36.19 -1.63 -33.45
C MET A 1 35.91 -2.86 -32.59
N GLU A 2 36.61 -3.97 -32.82
CA GLU A 2 36.56 -5.18 -31.99
C GLU A 2 36.92 -4.93 -30.51
N SER A 3 37.98 -4.14 -30.24
CA SER A 3 38.39 -3.78 -28.87
C SER A 3 37.31 -3.04 -28.07
N PHE A 4 36.50 -2.19 -28.72
CA PHE A 4 35.41 -1.47 -28.04
C PHE A 4 34.27 -2.41 -27.65
N VAL A 5 33.96 -3.38 -28.50
CA VAL A 5 32.93 -4.40 -28.21
C VAL A 5 33.38 -5.28 -27.05
N ASP A 6 34.66 -5.64 -27.02
CA ASP A 6 35.27 -6.40 -25.92
C ASP A 6 35.29 -5.61 -24.60
N ASP A 7 35.69 -4.33 -24.66
CA ASP A 7 35.66 -3.42 -23.51
C ASP A 7 34.24 -3.26 -22.95
N MET A 8 33.25 -3.12 -23.83
CA MET A 8 31.85 -2.98 -23.46
C MET A 8 31.31 -4.26 -22.82
N GLY A 9 31.59 -5.43 -23.41
CA GLY A 9 31.22 -6.73 -22.86
C GLY A 9 31.83 -6.95 -21.47
N THR A 10 33.13 -6.70 -21.35
CA THR A 10 33.88 -6.81 -20.10
C THR A 10 33.34 -5.86 -19.03
N PHE A 11 32.95 -4.64 -19.40
CA PHE A 11 32.33 -3.68 -18.47
C PHE A 11 31.03 -4.22 -17.86
N PHE A 12 30.11 -4.74 -18.68
CA PHE A 12 28.83 -5.23 -18.19
C PHE A 12 28.98 -6.51 -17.35
N ILE A 13 29.83 -7.44 -17.78
CA ILE A 13 30.15 -8.66 -17.01
C ILE A 13 30.69 -8.28 -15.63
N ARG A 14 31.69 -7.39 -15.58
CA ARG A 14 32.27 -6.93 -14.32
C ARG A 14 31.25 -6.23 -13.42
N LYS A 15 30.38 -5.40 -13.99
CA LYS A 15 29.33 -4.69 -13.24
C LYS A 15 28.31 -5.66 -12.64
N ILE A 16 27.85 -6.65 -13.41
CA ILE A 16 26.90 -7.67 -12.95
C ILE A 16 27.52 -8.53 -11.84
N THR A 17 28.76 -8.98 -12.02
CA THR A 17 29.50 -9.76 -11.01
C THR A 17 29.66 -8.98 -9.71
N ASN A 18 30.05 -7.71 -9.78
CA ASN A 18 30.18 -6.85 -8.60
C ASN A 18 28.86 -6.63 -7.87
N LEU A 19 27.75 -6.44 -8.60
CA LEU A 19 26.43 -6.29 -7.98
C LEU A 19 26.00 -7.57 -7.27
N ARG A 20 26.18 -8.73 -7.91
CA ARG A 20 25.84 -10.03 -7.30
C ARG A 20 26.68 -10.30 -6.05
N ALA A 21 27.98 -10.02 -6.09
CA ALA A 21 28.86 -10.18 -4.93
C ALA A 21 28.45 -9.25 -3.76
N LYS A 22 28.09 -8.00 -4.07
CA LYS A 22 27.57 -7.05 -3.07
C LYS A 22 26.28 -7.53 -2.43
N LEU A 23 25.36 -8.10 -3.22
CA LEU A 23 24.07 -8.58 -2.74
C LEU A 23 24.18 -9.91 -1.98
N ALA A 24 25.03 -10.83 -2.41
CA ALA A 24 25.28 -12.09 -1.69
C ALA A 24 25.96 -11.89 -0.33
N CYS A 25 26.68 -10.77 -0.15
CA CYS A 25 27.22 -10.38 1.15
C CYS A 25 26.13 -9.89 2.12
N VAL A 26 24.92 -9.59 1.63
CA VAL A 26 23.77 -9.15 2.44
C VAL A 26 23.02 -10.34 3.05
N ASP A 27 23.42 -11.60 2.77
CA ASP A 27 22.83 -12.78 3.42
C ASP A 27 23.22 -12.91 4.90
N ASP A 28 24.15 -12.08 5.40
CA ASP A 28 24.35 -11.85 6.83
C ASP A 28 23.63 -10.57 7.32
N CYS A 29 22.39 -10.39 6.87
CA CYS A 29 21.40 -9.73 7.71
C CYS A 29 21.10 -10.64 8.91
N THR A 30 22.09 -10.82 9.79
CA THR A 30 21.75 -11.06 11.18
C THR A 30 20.75 -9.96 11.53
N TYR A 31 19.53 -10.33 11.88
CA TYR A 31 18.46 -9.44 12.36
C TYR A 31 18.84 -8.80 13.72
N SER A 32 20.10 -8.41 13.90
CA SER A 32 20.69 -7.87 15.12
C SER A 32 20.29 -6.41 15.39
N ASN A 33 19.45 -5.82 14.53
CA ASN A 33 18.74 -4.58 14.81
C ASN A 33 17.26 -4.71 14.43
N LEU A 34 16.60 -5.77 14.90
CA LEU A 34 15.19 -5.62 15.25
C LEU A 34 15.18 -4.58 16.38
N GLY A 35 14.94 -3.31 16.03
CA GLY A 35 14.66 -2.28 17.03
C GLY A 35 13.58 -2.76 17.99
N ASP A 36 13.42 -2.07 19.12
CA ASP A 36 12.44 -2.46 20.13
C ASP A 36 11.11 -2.87 19.49
N PRO A 37 10.52 -4.02 19.90
CA PRO A 37 9.28 -4.48 19.32
C PRO A 37 8.24 -3.37 19.39
N CYS A 38 7.54 -3.14 18.29
CA CYS A 38 6.50 -2.14 18.20
C CYS A 38 5.47 -2.36 19.31
N VAL A 39 5.45 -1.47 20.30
CA VAL A 39 4.58 -1.60 21.49
C VAL A 39 3.16 -1.11 21.21
N SER A 40 2.92 -0.46 20.06
CA SER A 40 1.58 -0.02 19.69
C SER A 40 0.71 -1.20 19.24
N SER A 41 -0.49 -1.26 19.80
CA SER A 41 -1.57 -2.17 19.38
C SER A 41 -2.56 -1.39 18.51
N PHE A 42 -3.02 -2.01 17.42
CA PHE A 42 -4.07 -1.48 16.57
C PHE A 42 -5.29 -2.40 16.66
N GLU A 43 -6.17 -2.12 17.61
CA GLU A 43 -7.28 -3.03 17.96
C GLU A 43 -8.56 -2.74 17.18
N LYS A 44 -8.77 -1.48 16.81
CA LYS A 44 -9.99 -1.02 16.14
C LYS A 44 -9.77 0.22 15.29
N PHE A 45 -10.63 0.38 14.30
CA PHE A 45 -10.85 1.64 13.60
C PHE A 45 -11.95 2.42 14.32
N GLU A 46 -11.74 3.72 14.49
CA GLU A 46 -12.82 4.60 14.89
C GLU A 46 -13.72 4.91 13.67
N PRO A 47 -15.04 4.97 13.86
CA PRO A 47 -15.95 5.42 12.81
C PRO A 47 -15.55 6.82 12.32
N LEU A 48 -15.66 7.03 11.01
CA LEU A 48 -15.42 8.32 10.40
C LEU A 48 -16.74 8.97 10.00
N GLU A 49 -16.89 10.26 10.29
CA GLU A 49 -18.06 11.04 9.92
C GLU A 49 -18.23 11.11 8.40
N MET A 50 -19.48 11.15 7.94
CA MET A 50 -19.80 11.15 6.51
C MET A 50 -19.14 12.30 5.77
N GLU A 51 -19.20 13.48 6.36
CA GLU A 51 -18.63 14.70 5.79
C GLU A 51 -17.10 14.64 5.72
N ALA A 52 -16.46 13.94 6.65
CA ALA A 52 -15.02 13.70 6.59
C ALA A 52 -14.66 12.72 5.47
N VAL A 53 -15.46 11.68 5.23
CA VAL A 53 -15.30 10.77 4.08
C VAL A 53 -15.45 11.55 2.77
N LYS A 54 -16.51 12.36 2.64
CA LYS A 54 -16.73 13.22 1.47
C LYS A 54 -15.52 14.12 1.21
N HIS A 55 -15.04 14.80 2.25
CA HIS A 55 -13.91 15.70 2.17
C HIS A 55 -12.66 14.99 1.66
N LEU A 56 -12.33 13.83 2.23
CA LEU A 56 -11.17 13.02 1.81
C LEU A 56 -11.24 12.62 0.33
N VAL A 57 -12.41 12.20 -0.14
CA VAL A 57 -12.59 11.83 -1.55
C VAL A 57 -12.45 13.04 -2.48
N LEU A 58 -13.04 14.17 -2.11
CA LEU A 58 -12.97 15.41 -2.91
C LEU A 58 -11.55 15.97 -2.98
N GLU A 59 -10.77 15.89 -1.89
CA GLU A 59 -9.37 16.33 -1.84
C GLU A 59 -8.40 15.38 -2.56
N SER A 60 -8.79 14.11 -2.75
CA SER A 60 -7.95 13.11 -3.42
C SER A 60 -7.61 13.51 -4.86
N ASN A 61 -6.40 13.20 -5.32
CA ASN A 61 -6.01 13.49 -6.69
C ASN A 61 -6.85 12.65 -7.69
N THR A 62 -7.23 13.23 -8.82
CA THR A 62 -7.94 12.53 -9.89
C THR A 62 -7.06 11.57 -10.71
N LYS A 63 -5.76 11.49 -10.40
CA LYS A 63 -4.86 10.47 -10.94
C LYS A 63 -5.46 9.09 -10.72
N SER A 64 -5.49 8.33 -11.80
CA SER A 64 -5.89 6.94 -11.79
C SER A 64 -5.03 6.16 -12.78
N CYS A 65 -4.89 4.85 -12.56
CA CYS A 65 -4.16 3.95 -13.42
C CYS A 65 -5.07 2.84 -13.95
N SER A 66 -4.60 2.09 -14.95
CA SER A 66 -5.38 1.01 -15.57
C SER A 66 -5.67 -0.18 -14.64
N LEU A 67 -5.10 -0.21 -13.44
CA LEU A 67 -5.36 -1.23 -12.42
C LEU A 67 -6.42 -0.77 -11.40
N ASP A 68 -6.79 0.51 -11.40
CA ASP A 68 -7.82 0.99 -10.49
C ASP A 68 -9.19 0.44 -10.92
N PRO A 69 -9.99 -0.10 -9.99
CA PRO A 69 -11.33 -0.60 -10.30
C PRO A 69 -12.26 0.49 -10.85
N ILE A 70 -12.05 1.73 -10.39
CA ILE A 70 -12.81 2.91 -10.80
C ILE A 70 -11.88 4.14 -10.77
N PRO A 71 -11.87 4.97 -11.82
CA PRO A 71 -11.13 6.22 -11.80
C PRO A 71 -11.62 7.16 -10.71
N THR A 72 -10.70 7.77 -9.97
CA THR A 72 -11.04 8.72 -8.89
C THR A 72 -11.91 9.88 -9.37
N SER A 73 -11.79 10.31 -10.63
CA SER A 73 -12.69 11.32 -11.21
C SER A 73 -14.15 10.86 -11.22
N MET A 74 -14.39 9.60 -11.59
CA MET A 74 -15.74 9.02 -11.60
C MET A 74 -16.27 8.88 -10.17
N VAL A 75 -15.43 8.46 -9.21
CA VAL A 75 -15.82 8.39 -7.80
C VAL A 75 -16.31 9.74 -7.27
N LYS A 76 -15.68 10.85 -7.70
CA LYS A 76 -16.14 12.20 -7.31
C LYS A 76 -17.47 12.58 -7.94
N GLU A 77 -17.74 12.13 -9.16
CA GLU A 77 -19.00 12.41 -9.87
C GLU A 77 -20.18 11.65 -9.27
N CYS A 78 -19.96 10.42 -8.77
CA CYS A 78 -20.98 9.61 -8.08
C CYS A 78 -20.74 9.51 -6.58
N LEU A 79 -20.15 10.55 -5.98
CA LEU A 79 -19.77 10.52 -4.56
C LEU A 79 -20.97 10.24 -3.68
N ASP A 80 -22.07 10.98 -3.84
CA ASP A 80 -23.25 10.87 -2.98
C ASP A 80 -23.89 9.47 -3.02
N GLU A 81 -23.84 8.78 -4.16
CA GLU A 81 -24.32 7.41 -4.31
C GLU A 81 -23.36 6.35 -3.74
N LEU A 82 -22.05 6.64 -3.73
CA LEU A 82 -21.00 5.74 -3.25
C LEU A 82 -20.70 5.90 -1.76
N LEU A 83 -21.16 6.98 -1.14
CA LEU A 83 -20.95 7.20 0.28
C LEU A 83 -21.57 6.07 1.09
N PRO A 84 -20.86 5.55 2.11
CA PRO A 84 -21.44 4.55 2.99
C PRO A 84 -22.70 5.14 3.64
N LEU A 85 -23.83 4.43 3.59
CA LEU A 85 -24.98 4.85 4.38
C LEU A 85 -24.57 4.72 5.86
N SER A 86 -24.58 5.82 6.60
CA SER A 86 -24.19 5.88 8.03
C SER A 86 -24.96 4.87 8.90
N GLU A 87 -26.08 4.37 8.40
CA GLU A 87 -26.94 3.35 9.00
C GLU A 87 -26.32 1.94 9.03
N ILE A 88 -25.33 1.64 8.18
CA ILE A 88 -24.73 0.29 8.09
C ILE A 88 -23.92 -0.05 9.36
N SER A 89 -23.41 0.95 10.08
CA SER A 89 -22.69 0.73 11.34
C SER A 89 -23.59 0.28 12.50
N GLN A 90 -24.89 0.56 12.46
CA GLN A 90 -25.80 0.16 13.56
C GLN A 90 -26.33 -1.28 13.41
N TYR A 91 -26.15 -1.91 12.24
CA TYR A 91 -26.68 -3.24 11.98
C TYR A 91 -25.82 -4.38 12.54
N ARG A 92 -24.58 -4.11 12.98
CA ARG A 92 -23.66 -5.18 13.42
C ARG A 92 -23.76 -5.57 14.90
N ASP A 93 -24.45 -4.79 15.74
CA ASP A 93 -24.53 -5.03 17.19
C ASP A 93 -25.83 -5.73 17.64
N GLY A 94 -26.58 -6.33 16.70
CA GLY A 94 -27.88 -6.95 16.95
C GLY A 94 -27.91 -8.47 16.93
N ALA A 95 -26.92 -9.18 17.49
CA ALA A 95 -26.94 -10.66 17.51
C ALA A 95 -26.40 -11.30 18.80
N THR A 96 -26.86 -10.87 19.97
CA THR A 96 -26.91 -11.73 21.18
C THR A 96 -28.20 -11.48 21.96
N LYS A 97 -29.32 -12.00 21.47
CA LYS A 97 -30.44 -12.41 22.33
C LYS A 97 -30.49 -13.93 22.34
N SER A 98 -29.75 -14.54 23.27
CA SER A 98 -30.14 -15.85 23.78
C SER A 98 -31.19 -15.61 24.86
N LYS A 99 -32.44 -15.87 24.47
CA LYS A 99 -33.53 -16.17 25.40
C LYS A 99 -33.33 -17.60 25.92
N GLU A 100 -33.80 -17.77 27.16
CA GLU A 100 -34.07 -19.01 27.92
C GLU A 100 -33.00 -19.42 28.93
#